data_AF-A0A7C5NXZ7-F1
#
_entry.id   AF-A0A7C5NXZ7-F1
#
_cell.length_a   1.000
_cell.length_b   1.000
_cell.length_c   1.000
_cell.angle_alpha   90.00
_cell.angle_beta   90.00
_cell.angle_gamma   90.00
#
_symmetry.space_group_name_H-M   'P 1'
#
loop_
_entity.id
_entity.type
_entity.pdbx_description
1 polymer ?
#
loop_
_entity_poly.entity_id
_entity_poly.type
_entity_poly.pdbx_seq_one_letter_code
_entity_poly.pdbx_strand_id
1 'polypeptide(L)'
;MEDTYLKIGILLVAVTVMALLIGFAFHALNQPSEPEEKIQLFTGSAKQLEYKISKLCGQCASASDQECYLIKAEITEGNLSSTGNPEFVNFETLPPGNYFLRVESSGSKCVIRRME
;
A
#
# COMPACT_ATOMS: atom_id res chain seq x y z
N MET A 1 34.58 11.01 46.14
CA MET A 1 33.13 10.91 45.88
C MET A 1 32.76 11.21 44.42
N GLU A 2 33.64 11.79 43.60
CA GLU A 2 33.37 12.10 42.18
C GLU A 2 33.09 10.86 41.31
N ASP A 3 33.75 9.73 41.57
CA ASP A 3 33.61 8.50 40.77
C ASP A 3 32.19 7.90 40.79
N THR A 4 31.50 8.03 41.93
CA THR A 4 30.14 7.51 42.11
C THR A 4 29.11 8.35 41.34
N TYR A 5 29.26 9.68 41.33
CA TYR A 5 28.39 10.58 40.58
C TYR A 5 28.58 10.41 39.07
N LEU A 6 29.81 10.19 38.61
CA LEU A 6 30.11 9.93 37.21
C LEU A 6 29.46 8.61 36.73
N LYS A 7 29.56 7.54 37.52
CA LYS A 7 28.91 6.25 37.22
C LYS A 7 27.39 6.35 37.16
N ILE A 8 26.77 7.07 38.10
CA ILE A 8 25.32 7.28 38.12
C ILE A 8 24.88 8.12 36.91
N GLY A 9 25.66 9.14 36.55
CA GLY A 9 25.41 9.96 35.36
C GLY A 9 25.43 9.14 34.07
N ILE A 10 26.45 8.30 33.88
CA ILE A 10 26.54 7.42 32.71
C ILE A 10 25.36 6.43 32.66
N LEU A 11 24.96 5.88 33.81
CA LEU A 11 23.87 4.93 33.89
C LEU A 11 22.51 5.57 33.54
N LEU A 12 22.27 6.81 34.00
CA LEU A 12 21.07 7.57 33.63
C LEU A 12 21.03 7.92 32.14
N VAL A 13 22.18 8.28 31.55
CA VAL A 13 22.26 8.53 30.11
C VAL A 13 22.00 7.24 29.31
N ALA A 14 22.54 6.10 29.73
CA ALA A 14 22.30 4.83 29.06
C ALA A 14 20.81 4.42 29.11
N VAL A 15 20.14 4.61 30.25
CA VAL A 15 18.71 4.30 30.41
C VAL A 15 17.85 5.22 29.55
N THR A 16 18.16 6.51 29.52
CA THR A 16 17.41 7.48 28.69
C THR A 16 17.60 7.25 27.19
N VAL A 17 18.81 6.91 26.75
CA VAL A 17 19.08 6.53 25.34
C VAL A 17 18.33 5.25 24.96
N MET A 18 18.34 4.21 25.82
CA MET A 18 17.55 3.00 25.57
C MET A 18 16.05 3.28 25.49
N ALA A 19 15.51 4.10 26.39
CA ALA A 19 14.09 4.46 26.38
C ALA A 19 13.70 5.23 25.11
N LEU A 20 14.57 6.15 24.64
CA LEU A 20 14.36 6.86 23.38
C LEU A 20 14.39 5.91 22.18
N LEU A 21 15.37 5.02 22.10
CA LEU A 21 15.47 4.04 21.00
C LEU A 21 14.25 3.11 20.94
N ILE A 22 13.77 2.65 22.10
CA ILE A 22 12.54 1.86 22.20
C ILE A 22 11.34 2.70 21.74
N GLY A 23 11.24 3.96 22.18
CA GLY A 23 10.19 4.89 21.75
C GLY A 23 10.19 5.12 20.24
N PHE A 24 11.36 5.30 19.62
CA PHE A 24 11.50 5.41 18.16
C PHE A 24 11.16 4.10 17.45
N ALA A 25 11.55 2.94 17.99
CA ALA A 25 11.18 1.65 17.42
C ALA A 25 9.66 1.42 17.47
N PHE A 26 9.01 1.72 18.59
CA PHE A 26 7.54 1.67 18.69
C PHE A 26 6.87 2.72 17.80
N HIS A 27 7.44 3.91 17.67
CA HIS A 27 6.91 4.92 16.77
C HIS A 27 7.08 4.54 15.30
N ALA A 28 8.19 3.90 14.92
CA ALA A 28 8.41 3.37 13.57
C ALA A 28 7.52 2.16 13.27
N LEU A 29 7.24 1.31 14.26
CA LEU A 29 6.29 0.20 14.14
C LEU A 29 4.82 0.66 14.12
N ASN A 30 4.51 1.79 14.77
CA ASN A 30 3.19 2.41 14.77
C ASN A 30 3.02 3.51 13.71
N GLN A 31 4.07 3.82 12.94
CA GLN A 31 3.87 4.56 11.71
C GLN A 31 2.99 3.65 10.83
N PRO A 32 1.91 4.18 10.23
CA PRO A 32 1.14 3.42 9.28
C PRO A 32 2.04 3.13 8.09
N SER A 33 2.76 2.01 8.15
CA SER A 33 3.25 1.31 6.98
C SER A 33 2.03 1.19 6.06
N GLU A 34 2.15 1.73 4.84
CA GLU A 34 1.22 1.44 3.75
C GLU A 34 0.79 -0.02 3.86
N PRO A 35 -0.52 -0.34 3.79
CA PRO A 35 -1.02 -1.64 4.21
C PRO A 35 -0.32 -2.76 3.45
N GLU A 36 0.67 -3.39 4.09
CA GLU A 36 1.51 -4.47 3.56
C GLU A 36 0.66 -5.69 3.17
N GLU A 37 -0.56 -5.80 3.71
CA GLU A 37 -1.41 -6.98 3.57
C GLU A 37 -2.00 -7.21 2.18
N LYS A 38 -1.92 -6.29 1.20
CA LYS A 38 -2.66 -6.47 -0.06
C LYS A 38 -1.96 -6.00 -1.33
N ILE A 39 -0.63 -5.98 -1.33
CA ILE A 39 0.15 -5.78 -2.56
C ILE A 39 0.11 -7.06 -3.40
N GLN A 40 -0.63 -7.04 -4.50
CA GLN A 40 -0.71 -8.14 -5.45
C GLN A 40 0.17 -7.90 -6.65
N LEU A 41 1.17 -8.77 -6.82
CA LEU A 41 1.97 -8.82 -8.03
C LEU A 41 1.16 -9.46 -9.15
N PHE A 42 1.26 -8.90 -10.35
CA PHE A 42 0.67 -9.45 -11.56
C PHE A 42 1.60 -9.22 -12.75
N THR A 43 1.84 -10.26 -13.53
CA THR A 43 2.52 -10.19 -14.83
C THR A 43 1.68 -10.97 -15.85
N GLY A 44 1.33 -10.34 -16.97
CA GLY A 44 0.53 -11.00 -18.01
C GLY A 44 -0.12 -10.04 -18.99
N SER A 45 -1.10 -10.51 -19.76
CA SER A 45 -1.80 -9.68 -20.74
C SER A 45 -2.81 -8.73 -20.09
N ALA A 46 -3.15 -7.63 -20.80
CA ALA A 46 -4.15 -6.67 -20.34
C ALA A 46 -5.50 -7.32 -20.01
N LYS A 47 -5.92 -8.33 -20.81
CA LYS A 47 -7.17 -9.08 -20.58
C LYS A 47 -7.15 -9.91 -19.30
N GLN A 48 -5.99 -10.50 -18.96
CA GLN A 48 -5.82 -11.24 -17.72
C GLN A 48 -5.83 -10.29 -16.51
N LEU A 49 -5.22 -9.11 -16.66
CA LEU A 49 -5.26 -8.07 -15.64
C LEU A 49 -6.69 -7.58 -15.38
N GLU A 50 -7.45 -7.30 -16.45
CA GLU A 50 -8.85 -6.90 -16.36
C GLU A 50 -9.70 -7.91 -15.59
N TYR A 51 -9.55 -9.21 -15.92
CA TYR A 51 -10.23 -10.29 -15.22
C TYR A 51 -9.84 -10.36 -13.73
N LYS A 52 -8.55 -10.16 -13.41
CA LYS A 52 -8.08 -10.12 -12.01
C LYS A 52 -8.69 -8.93 -11.27
N ILE A 53 -8.70 -7.74 -11.87
CA ILE A 53 -9.30 -6.54 -11.29
C ILE A 53 -10.79 -6.76 -10.99
N SER A 54 -11.56 -7.31 -11.93
CA SER A 54 -12.99 -7.59 -11.73
C SER A 54 -13.24 -8.50 -10.52
N LYS A 55 -12.41 -9.54 -10.32
CA LYS A 55 -12.50 -10.41 -9.14
C LYS A 55 -12.21 -9.66 -7.84
N LEU A 56 -11.20 -8.80 -7.83
CA LEU A 56 -10.82 -8.01 -6.66
C LEU A 56 -11.88 -6.97 -6.32
N CYS A 57 -12.52 -6.37 -7.33
CA CYS A 57 -13.66 -5.48 -7.15
C CYS A 57 -14.85 -6.18 -6.49
N GLY A 58 -15.19 -7.40 -6.92
CA GLY A 58 -16.24 -8.21 -6.27
C GLY A 58 -15.96 -8.50 -4.79
N GLN A 59 -14.70 -8.56 -4.39
CA GLN A 59 -14.29 -8.73 -2.99
C GLN A 59 -14.20 -7.42 -2.21
N CYS A 60 -14.20 -6.27 -2.89
CA CYS A 60 -14.01 -4.94 -2.33
C CYS A 60 -15.34 -4.21 -2.06
N ALA A 61 -16.40 -4.51 -2.81
CA ALA A 61 -17.69 -3.81 -2.76
C ALA A 61 -18.50 -3.97 -1.45
N SER A 62 -17.97 -4.66 -0.45
CA SER A 62 -18.63 -4.90 0.85
C SER A 62 -18.29 -3.88 1.94
N ALA A 63 -17.25 -3.05 1.76
CA ALA A 63 -16.84 -2.01 2.72
C ALA A 63 -17.07 -0.61 2.13
N SER A 64 -17.55 0.34 2.93
CA SER A 64 -17.70 1.75 2.50
C SER A 64 -16.37 2.50 2.67
N ASP A 65 -15.89 3.13 1.60
CA ASP A 65 -14.77 4.09 1.60
C ASP A 65 -13.47 3.53 2.18
N GLN A 66 -12.99 2.43 1.58
CA GLN A 66 -11.74 1.76 1.99
C GLN A 66 -10.87 1.39 0.80
N GLU A 67 -9.55 1.57 0.94
CA GLU A 67 -8.56 0.98 0.05
C GLU A 67 -8.57 -0.55 0.22
N CYS A 68 -8.89 -1.25 -0.85
CA CYS A 68 -9.04 -2.70 -0.81
C CYS A 68 -7.78 -3.41 -1.25
N TYR A 69 -7.16 -3.06 -2.37
CA TYR A 69 -5.99 -3.77 -2.88
C TYR A 69 -5.04 -2.82 -3.63
N LEU A 70 -3.75 -3.12 -3.58
CA LEU A 70 -2.75 -2.47 -4.42
C LEU A 70 -2.19 -3.50 -5.39
N ILE A 71 -2.27 -3.26 -6.69
CA ILE A 71 -1.81 -4.18 -7.73
C ILE A 71 -0.58 -3.57 -8.38
N LYS A 72 0.54 -4.26 -8.25
CA LYS A 72 1.74 -3.97 -9.05
C LYS A 72 1.67 -4.85 -10.30
N ALA A 73 1.28 -4.23 -11.41
CA ALA A 73 0.98 -4.90 -12.67
C ALA A 73 2.08 -4.66 -13.70
N GLU A 74 2.53 -5.73 -14.34
CA GLU A 74 3.35 -5.72 -15.54
C GLU A 74 2.51 -6.25 -16.71
N ILE A 75 2.12 -5.34 -17.60
CA ILE A 75 1.34 -5.67 -18.79
C ILE A 75 2.32 -6.03 -19.91
N THR A 76 2.31 -7.28 -20.35
CA THR A 76 3.23 -7.78 -21.39
C THR A 76 2.62 -7.74 -22.79
N GLU A 77 1.30 -7.72 -22.90
CA GLU A 77 0.58 -7.79 -24.18
C GLU A 77 -0.77 -7.07 -24.11
N GLY A 78 -1.11 -6.36 -25.19
CA GLY A 78 -2.39 -5.67 -25.35
C GLY A 78 -2.48 -4.38 -24.54
N ASN A 79 -3.64 -3.75 -24.63
CA ASN A 79 -3.93 -2.48 -23.96
C ASN A 79 -5.07 -2.67 -22.96
N LEU A 80 -4.92 -2.17 -21.74
CA LEU A 80 -6.02 -2.10 -20.78
C LEU A 80 -6.81 -0.83 -21.05
N SER A 81 -8.08 -0.98 -21.44
CA SER A 81 -8.96 0.15 -21.71
C SER A 81 -10.04 0.29 -20.64
N SER A 82 -10.47 1.53 -20.36
CA SER A 82 -11.61 1.81 -19.49
C SER A 82 -12.97 1.65 -20.21
N THR A 83 -12.96 1.44 -21.54
CA THR A 83 -14.19 1.38 -22.34
C THR A 83 -14.98 0.11 -22.02
N GLY A 84 -15.89 0.19 -21.06
CA GLY A 84 -16.81 -0.88 -20.71
C GLY A 84 -16.97 -1.17 -19.22
N ASN A 85 -16.09 -0.63 -18.37
CA ASN A 85 -16.20 -0.85 -16.93
C ASN A 85 -16.23 0.51 -16.17
N PRO A 86 -17.38 0.89 -15.59
CA PRO A 86 -17.56 2.19 -14.91
C PRO A 86 -16.71 2.34 -13.64
N GLU A 87 -16.01 1.28 -13.24
CA GLU A 87 -15.11 1.23 -12.09
C GLU A 87 -13.73 1.85 -12.40
N PHE A 88 -13.34 2.02 -13.67
CA PHE A 88 -12.07 2.67 -14.03
C PHE A 88 -12.22 4.18 -14.13
N VAL A 89 -11.63 4.91 -13.18
CA VAL A 89 -11.66 6.39 -13.17
C VAL A 89 -10.32 6.92 -13.69
N ASN A 90 -10.37 7.80 -14.70
CA ASN A 90 -9.23 8.51 -15.30
C ASN A 90 -8.21 7.65 -16.08
N PHE A 91 -8.69 6.81 -17.01
CA PHE A 91 -7.81 6.10 -17.94
C PHE A 91 -8.33 6.17 -19.37
N GLU A 92 -7.55 6.76 -20.28
CA GLU A 92 -7.81 6.66 -21.73
C GLU A 92 -7.46 5.24 -22.22
N THR A 93 -6.23 4.79 -22.00
CA THR A 93 -5.73 3.44 -22.32
C THR A 93 -4.37 3.21 -21.66
N LEU A 94 -4.12 2.04 -21.05
CA LEU A 94 -2.79 1.64 -20.56
C LEU A 94 -2.12 0.66 -21.54
N PRO A 95 -1.01 1.05 -22.20
CA PRO A 95 -0.23 0.14 -23.05
C PRO A 95 0.58 -0.88 -22.22
N PRO A 96 1.33 -1.79 -22.85
CA PRO A 96 2.29 -2.64 -22.16
C PRO A 96 3.30 -1.83 -21.32
N GLY A 97 3.57 -2.28 -20.10
CA GLY A 97 4.41 -1.53 -19.16
C GLY A 97 4.17 -1.91 -17.70
N ASN A 98 4.85 -1.19 -16.80
CA ASN A 98 4.74 -1.38 -15.35
C ASN A 98 3.82 -0.31 -14.75
N TYR A 99 2.84 -0.74 -13.95
CA TYR A 99 1.83 0.13 -13.36
C TYR A 99 1.56 -0.25 -11.91
N PHE A 100 1.25 0.76 -11.11
CA PHE A 100 0.64 0.59 -9.80
C PHE A 100 -0.84 0.98 -9.89
N LEU A 101 -1.72 0.01 -9.67
CA LEU A 101 -3.17 0.18 -9.72
C LEU A 101 -3.74 -0.01 -8.33
N ARG A 102 -4.49 0.96 -7.83
CA ARG A 102 -5.20 0.91 -6.57
C ARG A 102 -6.65 0.53 -6.83
N VAL A 103 -7.14 -0.46 -6.09
CA VAL A 103 -8.55 -0.87 -6.05
C VAL A 103 -9.12 -0.42 -4.72
N GLU A 104 -10.11 0.46 -4.75
CA GLU A 104 -10.78 1.03 -3.58
C GLU A 104 -12.30 0.89 -3.71
N SER A 105 -13.01 0.88 -2.59
CA SER A 105 -14.46 1.04 -2.59
C SER A 105 -14.76 2.48 -2.26
N SER A 106 -15.51 3.20 -3.09
CA SER A 106 -15.99 4.55 -2.83
C SER A 106 -17.49 4.63 -3.05
N GLY A 107 -18.25 5.05 -2.02
CA GLY A 107 -19.72 5.10 -2.09
C GLY A 107 -20.36 3.75 -2.49
N SER A 108 -19.80 2.64 -2.00
CA SER A 108 -20.21 1.26 -2.29
C SER A 108 -20.00 0.80 -3.74
N LYS A 109 -19.17 1.51 -4.51
CA LYS A 109 -18.72 1.11 -5.85
C LYS A 109 -17.23 0.82 -5.85
N CYS A 110 -16.79 -0.19 -6.59
CA CYS A 110 -15.37 -0.36 -6.83
C CYS A 110 -14.87 0.77 -7.72
N VAL A 111 -13.73 1.35 -7.37
CA VAL A 111 -13.02 2.35 -8.13
C VAL A 111 -11.57 1.88 -8.30
N ILE A 112 -11.07 1.94 -9.52
CA ILE A 112 -9.70 1.60 -9.87
C ILE A 112 -8.99 2.90 -10.25
N ARG A 113 -7.86 3.20 -9.58
CA ARG A 113 -7.02 4.38 -9.84
C ARG A 113 -5.60 3.96 -10.17
N ARG A 114 -4.89 4.73 -10.98
CA ARG A 114 -3.44 4.57 -11.17
C ARG A 114 -2.71 5.47 -10.21
N MET A 115 -1.69 4.91 -9.59
CA MET A 115 -0.72 5.67 -8.83
C MET A 115 0.41 6.07 -9.78
N GLU A 116 0.75 7.36 -9.77
CA GLU A 116 1.85 7.94 -10.55
C GLU A 116 3.20 7.66 -9.89
#